data_AF-A0A2S2PT24-F1
#
_entry.id   AF-A0A2S2PT24-F1
#
_cell.length_a   1.000
_cell.length_b   1.000
_cell.length_c   1.000
_cell.angle_alpha   90.00
_cell.angle_beta   90.00
_cell.angle_gamma   90.00
#
_symmetry.space_group_name_H-M   'P 1'
#
loop_
_entity.id
_entity.type
_entity.pdbx_description
1 polymer ?
#
loop_
_entity_poly.entity_id
_entity_poly.type
_entity_poly.pdbx_seq_one_letter_code
_entity_poly.pdbx_strand_id
1 'polypeptide(L)'
;DFAALMSEEDRYMKKGSGFTLSSIDGLLLGIYEHTPLGGSSYISLPENIIRKKAVINPMNIDDDCFKWAILARHVPVGHHNRVGQNYYNEEHRYDFSELSS
;
A
#
# COMPACT_ATOMS: atom_id res chain seq x y z
N ASP A 1 5.55 20.97 16.15
CA ASP A 1 6.27 22.24 16.24
C ASP A 1 5.49 23.29 15.46
N PHE A 2 5.13 24.41 16.10
CA PHE A 2 4.26 25.46 15.53
C PHE A 2 4.89 26.11 14.28
N ALA A 3 6.23 26.19 14.24
CA ALA A 3 6.97 26.73 13.11
C ALA A 3 6.74 25.96 11.80
N ALA A 4 6.55 24.64 11.87
CA ALA A 4 6.30 23.81 10.69
C ALA A 4 4.93 24.11 10.06
N LEU A 5 3.89 24.28 10.90
CA LEU A 5 2.54 24.63 10.45
C LEU A 5 2.51 25.98 9.72
N MET A 6 3.21 27.00 10.25
CA MET A 6 3.30 28.31 9.61
C MET A 6 3.99 28.24 8.24
N SER A 7 5.04 27.42 8.12
CA SER A 7 5.75 27.26 6.85
C SER A 7 4.90 26.54 5.77
N GLU A 8 4.05 25.61 6.19
CA GLU A 8 3.12 24.91 5.31
C GLU A 8 1.97 25.81 4.85
N GLU A 9 1.43 26.65 5.74
CA GLU A 9 0.44 27.68 5.40
C GLU A 9 0.99 28.64 4.33
N ASP A 10 2.17 29.23 4.59
CA ASP A 10 2.85 30.14 3.65
C ASP A 10 3.05 29.51 2.28
N ARG A 11 3.39 28.22 2.24
CA ARG A 11 3.59 27.47 1.01
C ARG A 11 2.27 27.23 0.26
N TYR A 12 1.18 26.97 0.98
CA TYR A 12 -0.15 26.76 0.39
C TYR A 12 -0.74 28.05 -0.16
N MET A 13 -0.59 29.16 0.56
CA MET A 13 -1.04 30.49 0.14
C MET A 13 -0.35 31.00 -1.13
N LYS A 14 0.92 30.60 -1.35
CA LYS A 14 1.71 30.97 -2.53
C LYS A 14 1.35 30.20 -3.81
N LYS A 15 0.41 29.24 -3.78
CA LYS A 15 0.02 28.42 -4.96
C LYS A 15 -1.01 29.07 -5.89
N GLY A 16 -1.31 30.36 -5.72
CA GLY A 16 -1.94 31.16 -6.78
C GLY A 16 -3.43 30.93 -7.02
N SER A 17 -4.15 30.31 -6.09
CA SER A 17 -5.62 30.17 -6.19
C SER A 17 -6.38 31.48 -5.95
N GLY A 18 -5.70 32.53 -5.46
CA GLY A 18 -6.31 33.82 -5.09
C GLY A 18 -7.10 33.79 -3.78
N PHE A 19 -7.10 32.67 -3.06
CA PHE A 19 -7.75 32.56 -1.75
C PHE A 19 -6.83 33.02 -0.62
N THR A 20 -7.40 33.81 0.30
CA THR A 20 -6.74 34.19 1.56
C THR A 20 -7.46 33.54 2.73
N LEU A 21 -6.74 32.74 3.52
CA LEU A 21 -7.24 32.20 4.79
C LEU A 21 -7.41 33.36 5.79
N SER A 22 -8.64 33.58 6.28
CA SER A 22 -8.93 34.68 7.23
C SER A 22 -8.90 34.23 8.69
N SER A 23 -9.55 33.11 9.00
CA SER A 23 -9.60 32.52 10.33
C SER A 23 -9.95 31.04 10.25
N ILE A 24 -9.60 30.29 11.29
CA ILE A 24 -10.10 28.94 11.55
C ILE A 24 -10.96 29.04 12.81
N ASP A 25 -12.27 28.96 12.67
CA ASP A 25 -13.21 29.15 13.78
C ASP A 25 -13.23 27.95 14.75
N GLY A 26 -12.75 26.79 14.30
CA GLY A 26 -12.58 25.58 15.11
C GLY A 26 -12.07 24.41 14.28
N LEU A 27 -11.40 23.47 14.94
CA LEU A 27 -10.93 22.23 14.33
C LEU A 27 -11.74 21.06 14.91
N LEU A 28 -12.45 20.34 14.06
CA LEU A 28 -13.05 19.05 14.43
C LEU A 28 -12.11 17.93 14.00
N LEU A 29 -11.46 17.30 14.97
CA LEU A 29 -10.60 16.14 14.73
C LEU A 29 -11.36 14.86 15.08
N GLY A 30 -11.82 14.14 14.05
CA GLY A 30 -12.35 12.79 14.20
C GLY A 30 -11.21 11.78 14.23
N ILE A 31 -10.91 11.23 15.41
CA ILE A 31 -9.99 10.09 15.53
C ILE A 31 -10.84 8.82 15.46
N TYR A 32 -10.60 8.02 14.43
CA TYR A 32 -11.25 6.73 14.25
C TYR A 32 -10.22 5.63 14.46
N GLU A 33 -10.61 4.60 15.21
CA GLU A 33 -9.84 3.37 15.28
C GLU A 33 -9.97 2.65 13.94
N HIS A 34 -8.89 2.64 13.16
CA HIS A 34 -8.81 1.87 11.94
C HIS A 34 -8.21 0.51 12.26
N THR A 35 -8.98 -0.55 12.08
CA THR A 35 -8.43 -1.91 12.02
C THR A 35 -8.01 -2.16 10.57
N PRO A 36 -6.70 -2.15 10.25
CA PRO A 36 -6.25 -2.49 8.92
C PRO A 36 -6.61 -3.94 8.61
N LEU A 37 -6.84 -4.23 7.34
CA LEU A 37 -6.92 -5.61 6.88
C LEU A 37 -5.56 -6.25 7.09
N GLY A 38 -5.53 -7.35 7.84
CA GLY A 38 -4.34 -8.16 8.01
C GLY A 38 -3.93 -8.85 6.71
N GLY A 39 -2.74 -9.44 6.75
CA GLY A 39 -2.31 -10.41 5.76
C GLY A 39 -3.26 -11.60 5.66
N SER A 40 -3.22 -12.30 4.54
CA SER A 40 -4.05 -13.50 4.33
C SER A 40 -3.35 -14.47 3.38
N SER A 41 -3.66 -15.75 3.52
CA SER A 41 -3.44 -16.75 2.47
C SER A 41 -4.23 -16.47 1.19
N TYR A 42 -4.00 -17.28 0.17
CA TYR A 42 -4.58 -17.12 -1.16
C TYR A 42 -6.10 -16.91 -1.15
N ILE A 43 -6.54 -15.79 -1.73
CA ILE A 43 -7.95 -15.49 -1.98
C ILE A 43 -8.21 -15.61 -3.49
N SER A 44 -9.20 -16.41 -3.86
CA SER A 44 -9.59 -16.57 -5.26
C SER A 44 -10.14 -15.26 -5.83
N LEU A 45 -9.64 -14.84 -6.98
CA LEU A 45 -10.16 -13.66 -7.67
C LEU A 45 -11.59 -13.92 -8.19
N PRO A 46 -12.45 -12.89 -8.22
CA PRO A 46 -13.70 -12.94 -8.97
C PRO A 46 -13.49 -13.30 -10.44
N GLU A 47 -14.42 -14.05 -11.03
CA GLU A 47 -14.29 -14.65 -12.36
C GLU A 47 -14.02 -13.61 -13.47
N ASN A 48 -14.63 -12.42 -13.36
CA ASN A 48 -14.43 -11.32 -14.31
C ASN A 48 -12.97 -10.80 -14.32
N ILE A 49 -12.23 -10.92 -13.21
CA ILE A 49 -10.83 -10.51 -13.13
C ILE A 49 -9.93 -11.63 -13.67
N ILE A 50 -10.20 -12.90 -13.30
CA ILE A 50 -9.46 -14.07 -13.81
C ILE A 50 -9.47 -14.09 -15.34
N ARG A 51 -10.64 -13.87 -15.94
CA ARG A 51 -10.82 -13.90 -17.40
C ARG A 51 -10.00 -12.84 -18.14
N LYS A 52 -9.67 -11.71 -17.50
CA LYS A 52 -8.84 -10.65 -18.10
C LYS A 52 -7.37 -11.05 -18.24
N LYS A 53 -6.89 -12.04 -17.46
CA LYS A 53 -5.48 -12.49 -17.43
C LYS A 53 -4.48 -11.34 -17.25
N ALA A 54 -4.89 -10.27 -16.59
CA ALA A 54 -4.12 -9.04 -16.42
C ALA A 54 -3.55 -8.88 -14.99
N VAL A 55 -3.90 -9.81 -14.09
CA VAL A 55 -3.50 -9.78 -12.68
C VAL A 55 -2.72 -11.05 -12.37
N ILE A 56 -1.57 -10.89 -11.73
CA ILE A 56 -0.84 -11.98 -11.11
C ILE A 56 -1.40 -12.13 -9.68
N ASN A 57 -1.90 -13.32 -9.34
CA ASN A 57 -2.39 -13.65 -7.99
C ASN A 57 -1.59 -14.84 -7.45
N PRO A 58 -0.44 -14.61 -6.80
CA PRO A 58 0.41 -15.68 -6.29
C PRO A 58 -0.34 -16.52 -5.26
N MET A 59 -0.33 -17.85 -5.41
CA MET A 59 -0.90 -18.76 -4.44
C MET A 59 0.06 -18.96 -3.26
N ASN A 60 -0.20 -18.26 -2.16
CA ASN A 60 0.48 -18.39 -0.86
C ASN A 60 -0.37 -19.18 0.16
N ILE A 61 0.31 -19.78 1.14
CA ILE A 61 -0.31 -20.56 2.24
C ILE A 61 -0.16 -19.89 3.61
N ASP A 62 0.73 -18.89 3.70
CA ASP A 62 0.95 -18.01 4.85
C ASP A 62 0.10 -16.74 4.71
N ASP A 63 0.24 -15.80 5.63
CA ASP A 63 -0.48 -14.52 5.58
C ASP A 63 0.32 -13.40 4.88
N ASP A 64 1.43 -13.73 4.21
CA ASP A 64 2.37 -12.77 3.62
C ASP A 64 1.97 -12.30 2.20
N CYS A 65 0.68 -12.22 1.87
CA CYS A 65 0.21 -11.92 0.51
C CYS A 65 0.77 -10.62 -0.07
N PHE A 66 0.97 -9.60 0.77
CA PHE A 66 1.56 -8.33 0.34
C PHE A 66 3.02 -8.52 -0.13
N LYS A 67 3.84 -9.21 0.67
CA LYS A 67 5.22 -9.55 0.32
C LYS A 67 5.28 -10.29 -1.02
N TRP A 68 4.44 -11.32 -1.19
CA TRP A 68 4.41 -12.11 -2.42
C TRP A 68 3.91 -11.33 -3.63
N ALA A 69 2.93 -10.44 -3.47
CA ALA A 69 2.45 -9.58 -4.55
C ALA A 69 3.55 -8.63 -5.06
N ILE A 70 4.37 -8.08 -4.16
CA ILE A 70 5.52 -7.22 -4.53
C ILE A 70 6.63 -8.03 -5.21
N LEU A 71 6.98 -9.19 -4.67
CA LEU A 71 8.04 -10.04 -5.22
C LEU A 71 7.70 -10.65 -6.58
N ALA A 72 6.41 -10.78 -6.90
CA ALA A 72 5.94 -11.32 -8.19
C ALA A 72 6.54 -10.61 -9.41
N ARG A 73 6.91 -9.32 -9.28
CA ARG A 73 7.60 -8.54 -10.33
C ARG A 73 8.94 -9.13 -10.76
N HIS A 74 9.64 -9.80 -9.85
CA HIS A 74 11.00 -10.29 -10.07
C HIS A 74 11.06 -11.78 -10.38
N VAL A 75 9.96 -12.49 -10.14
CA VAL A 75 9.80 -13.89 -10.51
C VAL A 75 9.78 -14.03 -12.05
N PRO A 76 10.39 -15.08 -12.63
CA PRO A 76 10.33 -15.30 -14.07
C PRO A 76 8.91 -15.46 -14.62
N VAL A 77 8.68 -14.95 -15.83
CA VAL A 77 7.40 -15.09 -16.55
C VAL A 77 7.02 -16.56 -16.67
N GLY A 78 5.76 -16.87 -16.33
CA GLY A 78 5.24 -18.25 -16.32
C GLY A 78 5.39 -18.97 -14.98
N HIS A 79 6.16 -18.42 -14.04
CA HIS A 79 6.38 -19.01 -12.71
C HIS A 79 5.66 -18.26 -11.57
N HIS A 80 4.86 -17.23 -11.87
CA HIS A 80 4.23 -16.38 -10.83
C HIS A 80 3.02 -17.00 -10.10
N ASN A 81 2.56 -18.18 -10.50
CA ASN A 81 1.27 -18.68 -10.03
C ASN A 81 1.33 -19.23 -8.60
N ARG A 82 2.46 -19.79 -8.18
CA ARG A 82 2.61 -20.43 -6.86
C ARG A 82 3.83 -19.89 -6.15
N VAL A 83 3.66 -19.53 -4.88
CA VAL A 83 4.76 -19.14 -4.02
C VAL A 83 5.61 -20.37 -3.69
N GLY A 84 6.92 -20.23 -3.85
CA GLY A 84 7.90 -21.31 -3.74
C GLY A 84 9.32 -20.75 -3.90
N GLN A 85 10.30 -21.59 -4.22
CA GLN A 85 11.71 -21.18 -4.29
C GLN A 85 11.95 -19.99 -5.23
N ASN A 86 11.18 -19.90 -6.31
CA ASN A 86 11.15 -18.78 -7.24
C ASN A 86 10.86 -17.43 -6.57
N TYR A 87 10.04 -17.39 -5.52
CA TYR A 87 9.76 -16.20 -4.72
C TYR A 87 10.78 -16.01 -3.59
N TYR A 88 11.14 -17.09 -2.88
CA TYR A 88 12.12 -17.03 -1.79
C TYR A 88 13.48 -16.50 -2.27
N ASN A 89 13.88 -16.84 -3.50
CA ASN A 89 15.11 -16.31 -4.12
C ASN A 89 15.10 -14.78 -4.26
N GLU A 90 13.93 -14.14 -4.33
CA GLU A 90 13.78 -12.70 -4.56
C GLU A 90 13.60 -11.90 -3.26
N GLU A 91 13.50 -12.55 -2.10
CA GLU A 91 13.23 -11.87 -0.82
C GLU A 91 14.26 -10.82 -0.45
N HIS A 92 15.52 -11.05 -0.81
CA HIS A 92 16.64 -10.15 -0.55
C HIS A 92 16.50 -8.74 -1.17
N ARG A 93 15.50 -8.53 -2.03
CA ARG A 93 15.29 -7.27 -2.75
C ARG A 93 14.65 -6.17 -1.91
N TYR A 94 13.93 -6.53 -0.86
CA TYR A 94 13.20 -5.58 -0.02
C TYR A 94 13.27 -6.01 1.44
N ASP A 95 13.22 -5.03 2.33
CA ASP A 95 13.04 -5.28 3.75
C ASP A 95 11.54 -5.34 4.07
N PHE A 96 11.09 -6.48 4.60
CA PHE A 96 9.70 -6.73 4.98
C PHE A 96 9.54 -6.82 6.52
N SER A 97 10.58 -6.52 7.30
CA SER A 97 10.56 -6.64 8.77
C SER A 97 9.54 -5.74 9.45
N GLU A 98 9.18 -4.62 8.80
CA GLU A 98 8.18 -3.65 9.29
C GLU A 98 6.73 -4.02 8.91
N LEU A 99 6.50 -5.13 8.19
CA LEU A 99 5.15 -5.61 7.97
C LEU A 99 4.58 -6.16 9.29
N SER A 100 3.49 -5.57 9.76
CA SER A 100 2.78 -6.09 10.92
C SER A 100 2.20 -7.47 10.62
N SER A 101 2.48 -8.43 11.50
CA SER A 101 1.84 -9.75 11.53
C SER A 101 0.36 -9.64 11.88
#